data_AF-A0A261AIG5-F1
#
_entry.id   AF-A0A261AIG5-F1
#
_cell.length_a   1.000
_cell.length_b   1.000
_cell.length_c   1.000
_cell.angle_alpha   90.00
_cell.angle_beta   90.00
_cell.angle_gamma   90.00
#
_symmetry.space_group_name_H-M   'P 1'
#
loop_
_entity.id
_entity.type
_entity.pdbx_description
1 polymer ?
#
loop_
_entity_poly.entity_id
_entity_poly.type
_entity_poly.pdbx_seq_one_letter_code
_entity_poly.pdbx_strand_id
1 'polypeptide(L)'
;MPSLSEMPEVVMEKIFDKLDIRAIFTLRTVSRFLQDFIDDVVPDSKLKVVEVSVYSKYVWVRYTFSDGSLIINTYEKSENGGCKIVTRKKKVFDELDYVEVFSGDLGNILKFQKSAIQYFSLGWSDVINGSKEIEPITDKILEKLEEILKSRKRKLKVKNVRIDALKQNQVLSILPFVDSEYLETIGISNPESPSNEILNIDKIVQLEQWKQGKILYTPEHIVASSTEYFTHFSKGIVSFLSVSVEGVILLKEVSPVLRRQKRFARSCAFLSSSSFDNFQIKYQRFEEKELLSDVLGLPSNQEENDKKEWIVKNSSNTSFLKIILTSSDVYFMRCSN
;
A
#
# COMPACT_ATOMS: atom_id res chain seq x y z
N MET A 1 -5.74 37.52 34.73
CA MET A 1 -5.25 36.12 34.62
C MET A 1 -4.43 36.03 33.35
N PRO A 2 -3.26 35.39 33.36
CA PRO A 2 -2.49 35.19 32.14
C PRO A 2 -3.31 34.35 31.15
N SER A 3 -3.39 34.81 29.91
CA SER A 3 -4.08 34.15 28.82
C SER A 3 -3.11 33.28 28.00
N LEU A 4 -3.64 32.24 27.35
CA LEU A 4 -2.84 31.37 26.49
C LEU A 4 -2.18 32.16 25.33
N SER A 5 -2.81 33.26 24.89
CA SER A 5 -2.28 34.18 23.86
C SER A 5 -1.10 35.04 24.31
N GLU A 6 -0.84 35.15 25.61
CA GLU A 6 0.29 35.90 26.15
C GLU A 6 1.52 35.00 26.38
N MET A 7 1.41 33.69 26.12
CA MET A 7 2.53 32.75 26.28
C MET A 7 3.50 32.80 25.10
N PRO A 8 4.82 32.65 25.33
CA PRO A 8 5.79 32.54 24.24
C PRO A 8 5.50 31.36 23.31
N GLU A 9 5.79 31.49 22.01
CA GLU A 9 5.54 30.45 20.99
C GLU A 9 6.12 29.09 21.37
N VAL A 10 7.35 29.06 21.89
CA VAL A 10 8.03 27.82 22.33
C VAL A 10 7.26 27.08 23.43
N VAL A 11 6.56 27.81 24.31
CA VAL A 11 5.71 27.21 25.35
C VAL A 11 4.44 26.67 24.73
N MET A 12 3.85 27.42 23.81
CA MET A 12 2.65 27.01 23.06
C MET A 12 2.91 25.72 22.27
N GLU A 13 3.99 25.65 21.48
CA GLU A 13 4.38 24.45 20.75
C GLU A 13 4.47 23.22 21.67
N LYS A 14 5.10 23.36 22.85
CA LYS A 14 5.18 22.29 23.85
C LYS A 14 3.84 21.87 24.43
N ILE A 15 2.87 22.80 24.54
CA ILE A 15 1.51 22.48 24.96
C ILE A 15 0.83 21.69 23.84
N PHE A 16 0.85 22.19 22.61
CA PHE A 16 0.21 21.54 21.46
C PHE A 16 0.79 20.16 21.16
N ASP A 17 2.10 19.95 21.37
CA ASP A 17 2.73 18.64 21.28
C ASP A 17 2.17 17.62 22.28
N LYS A 18 1.52 18.05 23.37
CA LYS A 18 0.90 17.14 24.35
C LYS A 18 -0.59 16.94 24.11
N LEU A 19 -1.20 17.68 23.19
CA LEU A 19 -2.62 17.60 22.91
C LEU A 19 -2.92 16.52 21.88
N ASP A 20 -4.08 15.87 22.05
CA ASP A 20 -4.63 15.04 21.00
C ASP A 20 -5.19 15.91 19.86
N ILE A 21 -5.40 15.29 18.70
CA ILE A 21 -5.86 16.02 17.51
C ILE A 21 -7.25 16.65 17.70
N ARG A 22 -8.10 16.10 18.60
CA ARG A 22 -9.43 16.65 18.87
C ARG A 22 -9.33 17.93 19.69
N ALA A 23 -8.45 17.96 20.69
CA ALA A 23 -8.13 19.14 21.46
C ALA A 23 -7.52 20.22 20.58
N ILE A 24 -6.61 19.84 19.66
CA ILE A 24 -6.05 20.76 18.66
C ILE A 24 -7.17 21.38 17.80
N PHE A 25 -8.05 20.57 17.22
CA PHE A 25 -9.16 21.11 16.41
C PHE A 25 -10.16 21.94 17.23
N THR A 26 -10.40 21.56 18.48
CA THR A 26 -11.26 22.35 19.37
C THR A 26 -10.64 23.71 19.63
N LEU A 27 -9.35 23.78 19.98
CA LEU A 27 -8.63 25.03 20.23
C LEU A 27 -8.56 25.92 18.98
N ARG A 28 -8.40 25.33 17.80
CA ARG A 28 -8.44 26.05 16.51
C ARG A 28 -9.75 26.81 16.29
N THR A 29 -10.85 26.36 16.88
CA THR A 29 -12.17 27.03 16.77
C THR A 29 -12.46 28.05 17.87
N VAL A 30 -11.63 28.15 18.93
CA VAL A 30 -11.92 28.99 20.09
C VAL A 30 -11.61 30.47 19.85
N SER A 31 -10.55 30.79 19.10
CA SER A 31 -10.17 32.18 18.79
C SER A 31 -9.39 32.30 17.49
N ARG A 32 -9.42 33.49 16.87
CA ARG A 32 -8.61 33.79 15.67
C ARG A 32 -7.12 33.63 15.91
N PHE A 33 -6.62 34.06 17.06
CA PHE A 33 -5.22 33.89 17.42
C PHE A 33 -4.80 32.42 17.44
N LEU A 34 -5.57 31.54 18.10
CA LEU A 34 -5.26 30.11 18.13
C LEU A 34 -5.43 29.46 16.77
N GLN A 35 -6.42 29.92 15.99
CA GLN A 35 -6.61 29.47 14.61
C GLN A 35 -5.36 29.73 13.77
N ASP A 36 -4.90 30.99 13.75
CA ASP A 36 -3.75 31.44 12.97
C ASP A 36 -2.47 30.73 13.47
N PHE A 37 -2.24 30.65 14.78
CA PHE A 37 -1.10 29.95 15.38
C PHE A 37 -1.05 28.46 15.00
N ILE A 38 -2.18 27.75 15.09
CA ILE A 38 -2.26 26.31 14.75
C ILE A 38 -2.06 26.11 13.24
N ASP A 39 -2.62 26.98 12.41
CA ASP A 39 -2.45 26.89 10.95
C ASP A 39 -1.03 27.24 10.48
N ASP A 40 -0.28 28.04 11.27
CA ASP A 40 1.13 28.36 11.03
C ASP A 40 2.08 27.26 11.54
N VAL A 41 1.92 26.83 12.80
CA VAL A 41 2.76 25.80 13.43
C VAL A 41 2.49 24.41 12.84
N VAL A 42 1.22 24.13 12.51
CA VAL A 42 0.74 22.83 12.01
C VAL A 42 1.17 21.69 12.93
N PRO A 43 0.66 21.59 14.17
CA PRO A 43 1.06 20.54 15.10
C PRO A 43 0.83 19.14 14.49
N ASP A 44 1.70 18.19 14.80
CA ASP A 44 1.61 16.85 14.22
C ASP A 44 0.35 16.13 14.73
N SER A 45 -0.46 15.57 13.83
CA SER A 45 -1.63 14.78 14.23
C SER A 45 -1.27 13.42 14.81
N LYS A 46 0.00 12.98 14.69
CA LYS A 46 0.55 11.76 15.33
C LYS A 46 -0.22 10.49 14.98
N LEU A 47 -0.81 10.44 13.78
CA LEU A 47 -1.45 9.24 13.26
C LEU A 47 -0.43 8.13 13.04
N LYS A 48 -0.76 6.95 13.56
CA LYS A 48 -0.03 5.71 13.34
C LYS A 48 -0.75 4.80 12.35
N VAL A 49 -2.08 4.76 12.40
CA VAL A 49 -2.89 3.90 11.52
C VAL A 49 -4.08 4.69 10.98
N VAL A 50 -4.33 4.57 9.68
CA VAL A 50 -5.55 5.05 9.01
C VAL A 50 -6.11 3.91 8.18
N GLU A 51 -7.33 3.48 8.49
CA GLU A 51 -8.03 2.43 7.74
C GLU A 51 -9.37 3.00 7.28
N VAL A 52 -9.57 3.07 5.97
CA VAL A 52 -10.81 3.52 5.32
C VAL A 52 -11.45 2.33 4.64
N SER A 53 -12.72 2.05 4.98
CA SER A 53 -13.54 1.02 4.36
C SER A 53 -14.80 1.66 3.78
N VAL A 54 -14.94 1.59 2.47
CA VAL A 54 -16.05 2.19 1.72
C VAL A 54 -17.12 1.15 1.43
N TYR A 55 -18.37 1.53 1.64
CA TYR A 55 -19.58 0.77 1.32
C TYR A 55 -20.55 1.70 0.57
N SER A 56 -21.51 1.13 -0.16
CA SER A 56 -22.51 1.91 -0.94
C SER A 56 -23.26 2.99 -0.15
N LYS A 57 -23.45 2.80 1.17
CA LYS A 57 -24.25 3.70 2.02
C LYS A 57 -23.46 4.39 3.10
N TYR A 58 -22.20 4.01 3.31
CA TYR A 58 -21.41 4.57 4.39
C TYR A 58 -19.91 4.41 4.17
N VAL A 59 -19.13 5.30 4.79
CA VAL A 59 -17.69 5.15 4.92
C VAL A 59 -17.35 4.90 6.38
N TRP A 60 -16.63 3.82 6.65
CA TRP A 60 -16.08 3.53 7.96
C TRP A 60 -14.60 3.92 7.99
N VAL A 61 -14.20 4.65 9.02
CA VAL A 61 -12.81 5.10 9.17
C VAL A 61 -12.32 4.82 10.58
N ARG A 62 -11.14 4.21 10.67
CA ARG A 62 -10.41 4.01 11.92
C ARG A 62 -9.10 4.78 11.90
N TYR A 63 -8.90 5.56 12.95
CA TYR A 63 -7.66 6.26 13.25
C TYR A 63 -7.06 5.71 14.54
N THR A 64 -5.79 5.27 14.49
CA THR A 64 -5.01 4.97 15.70
C THR A 64 -3.86 5.97 15.80
N PHE A 65 -3.70 6.56 16.98
CA PHE A 65 -2.69 7.58 17.27
C PHE A 65 -1.48 6.97 18.00
N SER A 66 -0.39 7.72 18.04
CA SER A 66 0.88 7.26 18.63
C SER A 66 0.82 7.04 20.14
N ASP A 67 -0.11 7.70 20.84
CA ASP A 67 -0.41 7.52 22.26
C ASP A 67 -1.29 6.28 22.55
N GLY A 68 -1.72 5.55 21.51
CA GLY A 68 -2.63 4.42 21.61
C GLY A 68 -4.11 4.78 21.53
N SER A 69 -4.45 6.07 21.42
CA SER A 69 -5.83 6.51 21.25
C SER A 69 -6.43 5.95 19.94
N LEU A 70 -7.69 5.55 20.01
CA LEU A 70 -8.44 4.98 18.89
C LEU A 70 -9.72 5.81 18.63
N ILE A 71 -9.92 6.20 17.39
CA ILE A 71 -11.13 6.86 16.91
C ILE A 71 -11.71 6.03 15.78
N ILE A 72 -13.01 5.75 15.86
CA ILE A 72 -13.77 5.14 14.80
C ILE A 72 -14.93 6.08 14.46
N ASN A 73 -15.06 6.41 13.18
CA ASN A 73 -16.13 7.22 12.64
C ASN A 73 -16.82 6.46 11.53
N THR A 74 -18.15 6.45 11.53
CA THR A 74 -18.95 6.01 10.39
C THR A 74 -19.69 7.21 9.82
N TYR A 75 -19.50 7.47 8.53
CA TYR A 75 -20.19 8.52 7.78
C TYR A 75 -21.27 7.84 6.94
N GLU A 76 -22.53 7.94 7.38
CA GLU A 76 -23.67 7.26 6.75
C GLU A 76 -24.49 8.25 5.93
N LYS A 77 -24.99 7.81 4.78
CA LYS A 77 -26.02 8.54 4.04
C LYS A 77 -27.32 8.53 4.83
N SER A 78 -27.87 9.71 5.13
CA SER A 78 -29.15 9.84 5.83
C SER A 78 -30.34 9.61 4.89
N GLU A 79 -31.52 9.37 5.46
CA GLU A 79 -32.76 9.17 4.69
C GLU A 79 -33.11 10.40 3.82
N ASN A 80 -32.76 11.60 4.29
CA ASN A 80 -32.99 12.87 3.60
C ASN A 80 -31.88 13.20 2.57
N GLY A 81 -30.91 12.30 2.36
CA GLY A 81 -29.78 12.50 1.45
C GLY A 81 -28.57 13.23 2.05
N GLY A 82 -28.63 13.64 3.32
CA GLY A 82 -27.53 14.25 4.06
C GLY A 82 -26.56 13.24 4.68
N CYS A 83 -25.78 13.68 5.67
CA CYS A 83 -24.76 12.89 6.35
C CYS A 83 -25.10 12.69 7.83
N LYS A 84 -25.05 11.44 8.28
CA LYS A 84 -25.08 11.07 9.70
C LYS A 84 -23.72 10.54 10.10
N ILE A 85 -23.05 11.23 11.03
CA ILE A 85 -21.80 10.76 11.61
C ILE A 85 -22.09 10.00 12.89
N VAL A 86 -21.76 8.71 12.89
CA VAL A 86 -21.77 7.86 14.08
C VAL A 86 -20.37 7.79 14.65
N THR A 87 -20.18 8.46 15.80
CA THR A 87 -18.97 8.36 16.63
C THR A 87 -19.37 7.93 18.05
N ARG A 88 -18.61 8.33 19.10
CA ARG A 88 -19.11 8.31 20.50
C ARG A 88 -20.32 9.22 20.72
N LYS A 89 -20.48 10.26 19.90
CA LYS A 89 -21.66 11.15 19.87
C LYS A 89 -22.25 11.12 18.46
N LYS A 90 -23.58 11.13 18.35
CA LYS A 90 -24.27 11.22 17.05
C LYS A 90 -24.29 12.69 16.60
N LYS A 91 -23.87 12.94 15.36
CA LYS A 91 -24.03 14.24 14.68
C LYS A 91 -24.74 14.00 13.37
N VAL A 92 -25.67 14.89 13.01
CA VAL A 92 -26.45 14.82 11.78
C VAL A 92 -26.29 16.14 11.02
N PHE A 93 -26.08 16.05 9.72
CA PHE A 93 -25.98 17.16 8.79
C PHE A 93 -26.98 16.91 7.67
N ASP A 94 -28.06 17.69 7.61
CA ASP A 94 -29.19 17.39 6.71
C ASP A 94 -28.88 17.71 5.23
N GLU A 95 -27.97 18.63 4.96
CA GLU A 95 -27.70 19.14 3.59
C GLU A 95 -26.32 18.74 3.03
N LEU A 96 -25.46 18.11 3.84
CA LEU A 96 -24.10 17.76 3.41
C LEU A 96 -23.99 16.29 3.03
N ASP A 97 -23.45 16.04 1.84
CA ASP A 97 -23.16 14.69 1.37
C ASP A 97 -22.09 14.01 2.26
N TYR A 98 -22.31 12.74 2.58
CA TYR A 98 -21.45 12.01 3.52
C TYR A 98 -20.01 11.85 3.04
N VAL A 99 -19.76 11.80 1.72
CA VAL A 99 -18.41 11.77 1.15
C VAL A 99 -17.71 13.11 1.32
N GLU A 100 -18.42 14.23 1.18
CA GLU A 100 -17.86 15.57 1.43
C GLU A 100 -17.48 15.75 2.91
N VAL A 101 -18.34 15.30 3.82
CA VAL A 101 -18.06 15.36 5.27
C VAL A 101 -16.88 14.47 5.63
N PHE A 102 -16.85 13.23 5.15
CA PHE A 102 -15.73 12.30 5.34
C PHE A 102 -14.41 12.87 4.81
N SER A 103 -14.39 13.34 3.57
CA SER A 103 -13.19 13.83 2.91
C SER A 103 -12.69 15.12 3.57
N GLY A 104 -13.59 16.02 3.99
CA GLY A 104 -13.25 17.20 4.77
C GLY A 104 -12.57 16.86 6.10
N ASP A 105 -13.14 15.92 6.86
CA ASP A 105 -12.57 15.46 8.13
C ASP A 105 -11.19 14.81 7.94
N LEU A 106 -11.08 13.87 7.00
CA LEU A 106 -9.82 13.17 6.71
C LEU A 106 -8.76 14.15 6.18
N GLY A 107 -9.14 15.04 5.28
CA GLY A 107 -8.26 16.07 4.73
C GLY A 107 -7.71 17.00 5.79
N ASN A 108 -8.56 17.43 6.73
CA ASN A 108 -8.12 18.20 7.89
C ASN A 108 -7.11 17.41 8.72
N ILE A 109 -7.37 16.15 9.09
CA ILE A 109 -6.43 15.36 9.91
C ILE A 109 -5.10 15.15 9.18
N LEU A 110 -5.15 14.82 7.88
CA LEU A 110 -3.96 14.57 7.07
C LEU A 110 -3.14 15.84 6.82
N LYS A 111 -3.76 17.02 6.74
CA LYS A 111 -3.07 18.32 6.65
C LYS A 111 -2.07 18.50 7.81
N PHE A 112 -2.44 18.06 9.00
CA PHE A 112 -1.61 18.14 10.21
C PHE A 112 -0.66 16.94 10.38
N GLN A 113 -0.72 15.91 9.53
CA GLN A 113 0.14 14.73 9.67
C GLN A 113 1.55 14.99 9.13
N LYS A 114 2.53 15.07 10.03
CA LYS A 114 3.96 15.26 9.74
C LYS A 114 4.79 13.99 9.97
N SER A 115 4.47 13.21 11.00
CA SER A 115 5.17 11.95 11.29
C SER A 115 4.81 10.85 10.28
N ALA A 116 5.58 9.76 10.29
CA ALA A 116 5.30 8.61 9.43
C ALA A 116 4.12 7.80 9.97
N ILE A 117 3.11 7.59 9.13
CA ILE A 117 2.02 6.64 9.40
C ILE A 117 2.56 5.22 9.23
N GLN A 118 2.33 4.36 10.21
CA GLN A 118 2.76 2.96 10.16
C GLN A 118 1.96 2.17 9.12
N TYR A 119 0.65 2.39 9.03
CA TYR A 119 -0.24 1.67 8.12
C TYR A 119 -1.36 2.58 7.59
N PHE A 120 -1.50 2.64 6.27
CA PHE A 120 -2.62 3.28 5.60
C PHE A 120 -3.33 2.23 4.73
N SER A 121 -4.65 2.11 4.86
CA SER A 121 -5.43 1.32 3.92
C SER A 121 -6.66 2.04 3.41
N LEU A 122 -6.91 1.89 2.12
CA LEU A 122 -8.19 2.18 1.50
C LEU A 122 -8.72 0.88 0.91
N GLY A 123 -9.87 0.45 1.41
CA GLY A 123 -10.59 -0.69 0.86
C GLY A 123 -12.05 -0.37 0.60
N TRP A 124 -12.67 -1.17 -0.25
CA TRP A 124 -14.10 -1.09 -0.51
C TRP A 124 -14.68 -2.48 -0.68
N SER A 125 -15.88 -2.65 -0.16
CA SER A 125 -16.52 -3.96 -0.15
C SER A 125 -18.03 -3.77 -0.18
N ASP A 126 -18.68 -4.23 -1.24
CA ASP A 126 -20.11 -4.53 -1.22
C ASP A 126 -20.30 -6.04 -1.43
N VAL A 127 -19.88 -6.84 -0.44
CA VAL A 127 -20.01 -8.31 -0.48
C VAL A 127 -21.46 -8.79 -0.26
N ILE A 128 -22.45 -7.89 -0.31
CA ILE A 128 -23.86 -8.29 -0.31
C ILE A 128 -24.49 -7.81 -1.62
N ASN A 129 -24.52 -8.73 -2.60
CA ASN A 129 -25.34 -8.69 -3.83
C ASN A 129 -24.74 -8.05 -5.10
N GLY A 130 -23.42 -7.96 -5.26
CA GLY A 130 -22.81 -7.66 -6.57
C GLY A 130 -23.26 -6.32 -7.18
N SER A 131 -23.56 -5.34 -6.33
CA SER A 131 -24.08 -4.04 -6.76
C SER A 131 -22.98 -3.19 -7.39
N LYS A 132 -23.18 -2.82 -8.66
CA LYS A 132 -22.40 -1.79 -9.38
C LYS A 132 -22.56 -0.37 -8.80
N GLU A 133 -23.39 -0.20 -7.77
CA GLU A 133 -23.66 1.11 -7.13
C GLU A 133 -22.44 1.68 -6.39
N ILE A 134 -21.45 0.85 -6.04
CA ILE A 134 -20.27 1.31 -5.31
C ILE A 134 -19.24 2.02 -6.21
N GLU A 135 -19.16 1.67 -7.50
CA GLU A 135 -18.14 2.21 -8.42
C GLU A 135 -18.17 3.76 -8.48
N PRO A 136 -19.33 4.42 -8.68
CA PRO A 136 -19.39 5.89 -8.66
C PRO A 136 -18.97 6.52 -7.33
N ILE A 137 -19.26 5.84 -6.20
CA ILE A 137 -18.90 6.33 -4.86
C ILE A 137 -17.40 6.19 -4.63
N THR A 138 -16.83 5.04 -5.00
CA THR A 138 -15.39 4.77 -4.92
C THR A 138 -14.62 5.76 -5.78
N ASP A 139 -15.05 6.03 -7.01
CA ASP A 139 -14.41 7.01 -7.88
C ASP A 139 -14.45 8.42 -7.26
N LYS A 140 -15.60 8.85 -6.71
CA LYS A 140 -15.72 10.13 -6.00
C LYS A 140 -14.78 10.21 -4.78
N ILE A 141 -14.66 9.13 -4.01
CA ILE A 141 -13.76 9.07 -2.85
C ILE A 141 -12.30 9.14 -3.29
N LEU A 142 -11.92 8.40 -4.34
CA LEU A 142 -10.55 8.43 -4.88
C LEU A 142 -10.18 9.81 -5.41
N GLU A 143 -11.09 10.51 -6.10
CA GLU A 143 -10.91 11.89 -6.55
C GLU A 143 -10.66 12.82 -5.36
N LYS A 144 -11.50 12.77 -4.33
CA LYS A 144 -11.36 13.59 -3.11
C LYS A 144 -10.06 13.29 -2.37
N LEU A 145 -9.68 12.02 -2.26
CA LEU A 145 -8.41 11.62 -1.65
C LEU A 145 -7.21 12.13 -2.44
N GLU A 146 -7.26 12.04 -3.77
CA GLU A 146 -6.23 12.57 -4.65
C GLU A 146 -6.09 14.09 -4.48
N GLU A 147 -7.20 14.84 -4.42
CA GLU A 147 -7.20 16.29 -4.15
C GLU A 147 -6.56 16.62 -2.79
N ILE A 148 -6.96 15.90 -1.73
CA ILE A 148 -6.40 16.05 -0.39
C ILE A 148 -4.89 15.83 -0.42
N LEU A 149 -4.45 14.73 -1.04
CA LEU A 149 -3.03 14.37 -1.09
C LEU A 149 -2.21 15.35 -1.93
N LYS A 150 -2.74 15.83 -3.07
CA LYS A 150 -2.13 16.86 -3.93
C LYS A 150 -2.00 18.21 -3.22
N SER A 151 -2.97 18.59 -2.40
CA SER A 151 -2.99 19.88 -1.70
C SER A 151 -1.90 19.99 -0.61
N ARG A 152 -1.31 18.87 -0.20
CA ARG A 152 -0.29 18.85 0.84
C ARG A 152 1.02 19.45 0.33
N LYS A 153 1.66 20.28 1.16
CA LYS A 153 3.01 20.80 0.92
C LYS A 153 4.09 19.71 0.83
N ARG A 154 3.83 18.53 1.41
CA ARG A 154 4.76 17.39 1.46
C ARG A 154 4.00 16.10 1.23
N LYS A 155 4.63 15.15 0.51
CA LYS A 155 4.14 13.78 0.35
C LYS A 155 3.84 13.15 1.71
N LEU A 156 2.83 12.29 1.74
CA LEU A 156 2.44 11.62 2.97
C LEU A 156 3.46 10.52 3.29
N LYS A 157 4.05 10.58 4.48
CA LYS A 157 4.98 9.55 4.95
C LYS A 157 4.20 8.35 5.43
N VAL A 158 4.25 7.24 4.70
CA VAL A 158 3.57 5.99 5.07
C VAL A 158 4.54 4.82 4.91
N LYS A 159 4.59 3.96 5.93
CA LYS A 159 5.46 2.76 5.92
C LYS A 159 4.83 1.58 5.18
N ASN A 160 3.54 1.35 5.36
CA ASN A 160 2.80 0.27 4.71
C ASN A 160 1.49 0.80 4.13
N VAL A 161 1.29 0.59 2.83
CA VAL A 161 0.07 1.02 2.13
C VAL A 161 -0.64 -0.22 1.60
N ARG A 162 -1.95 -0.33 1.84
CA ARG A 162 -2.85 -1.30 1.18
C ARG A 162 -3.96 -0.56 0.44
N ILE A 163 -4.09 -0.78 -0.86
CA ILE A 163 -5.13 -0.18 -1.68
C ILE A 163 -5.89 -1.32 -2.36
N ASP A 164 -7.20 -1.41 -2.13
CA ASP A 164 -8.06 -2.19 -3.01
C ASP A 164 -8.05 -1.50 -4.38
N ALA A 165 -8.02 -2.25 -5.48
CA ALA A 165 -8.06 -1.69 -6.83
C ALA A 165 -8.47 -2.75 -7.83
N LEU A 166 -9.21 -2.36 -8.87
CA LEU A 166 -9.52 -3.14 -10.07
C LEU A 166 -8.80 -2.59 -11.30
N LYS A 167 -8.44 -1.29 -11.27
CA LYS A 167 -7.80 -0.57 -12.37
C LYS A 167 -6.59 0.22 -11.85
N GLN A 168 -5.58 0.41 -12.69
CA GLN A 168 -4.35 1.10 -12.28
C GLN A 168 -4.56 2.54 -11.81
N ASN A 169 -5.53 3.25 -12.36
CA ASN A 169 -5.84 4.63 -11.98
C ASN A 169 -6.24 4.75 -10.51
N GLN A 170 -6.88 3.73 -9.96
CA GLN A 170 -7.27 3.69 -8.55
C GLN A 170 -6.06 3.56 -7.61
N VAL A 171 -4.99 2.88 -8.04
CA VAL A 171 -3.71 2.89 -7.30
C VAL A 171 -2.99 4.23 -7.48
N LEU A 172 -3.06 4.80 -8.69
CA LEU A 172 -2.40 6.06 -9.06
C LEU A 172 -3.02 7.29 -8.39
N SER A 173 -4.25 7.24 -7.88
CA SER A 173 -4.85 8.34 -7.12
C SER A 173 -4.25 8.51 -5.72
N ILE A 174 -3.49 7.52 -5.23
CA ILE A 174 -2.92 7.52 -3.86
C ILE A 174 -1.40 7.36 -3.88
N LEU A 175 -0.91 6.26 -4.49
CA LEU A 175 0.49 5.84 -4.34
C LEU A 175 1.53 6.91 -4.76
N PRO A 176 1.33 7.70 -5.85
CA PRO A 176 2.28 8.75 -6.24
C PRO A 176 2.49 9.85 -5.20
N PHE A 177 1.53 10.04 -4.29
CA PHE A 177 1.57 11.08 -3.25
C PHE A 177 2.12 10.58 -1.91
N VAL A 178 2.51 9.31 -1.84
CA VAL A 178 3.22 8.72 -0.71
C VAL A 178 4.73 8.94 -0.88
N ASP A 179 5.41 9.28 0.21
CA ASP A 179 6.85 9.49 0.24
C ASP A 179 7.59 8.15 0.08
N SER A 180 8.36 7.99 -1.01
CA SER A 180 9.01 6.71 -1.34
C SER A 180 10.13 6.35 -0.37
N GLU A 181 10.76 7.32 0.30
CA GLU A 181 11.85 7.07 1.25
C GLU A 181 11.36 6.35 2.52
N TYR A 182 10.09 6.54 2.87
CA TYR A 182 9.48 5.95 4.06
C TYR A 182 8.70 4.66 3.75
N LEU A 183 8.35 4.45 2.48
CA LEU A 183 7.52 3.34 2.05
C LEU A 183 8.30 2.02 2.05
N GLU A 184 7.79 1.03 2.77
CA GLU A 184 8.37 -0.31 2.81
C GLU A 184 7.48 -1.32 2.10
N THR A 185 6.18 -1.29 2.34
CA THR A 185 5.24 -2.29 1.84
C THR A 185 4.18 -1.68 0.94
N ILE A 186 4.01 -2.27 -0.24
CA ILE A 186 2.93 -1.98 -1.19
C ILE A 186 2.00 -3.20 -1.23
N GLY A 187 0.74 -3.00 -0.83
CA GLY A 187 -0.33 -3.97 -0.97
C GLY A 187 -1.34 -3.49 -2.00
N ILE A 188 -1.65 -4.30 -3.01
CA ILE A 188 -2.74 -4.06 -3.95
C ILE A 188 -3.67 -5.26 -3.89
N SER A 189 -4.93 -5.00 -3.60
CA SER A 189 -5.90 -6.03 -3.23
C SER A 189 -7.05 -6.04 -4.22
N ASN A 190 -7.64 -7.21 -4.44
CA ASN A 190 -8.77 -7.35 -5.34
C ASN A 190 -10.04 -7.55 -4.50
N PRO A 191 -10.89 -6.51 -4.37
CA PRO A 191 -12.11 -6.58 -3.59
C PRO A 191 -13.14 -7.56 -4.19
N GLU A 192 -12.95 -7.98 -5.44
CA GLU A 192 -13.80 -8.94 -6.17
C GLU A 192 -13.16 -10.34 -6.25
N SER A 193 -12.09 -10.60 -5.49
CA SER A 193 -11.43 -11.91 -5.48
C SER A 193 -12.37 -13.02 -4.97
N PRO A 194 -12.38 -14.22 -5.61
CA PRO A 194 -11.55 -14.61 -6.74
C PRO A 194 -12.08 -14.06 -8.08
N SER A 195 -11.18 -13.45 -8.86
CA SER A 195 -11.48 -12.91 -10.19
C SER A 195 -10.36 -13.29 -11.18
N ASN A 196 -10.73 -13.46 -12.45
CA ASN A 196 -9.78 -13.69 -13.56
C ASN A 196 -9.41 -12.39 -14.29
N GLU A 197 -9.90 -11.24 -13.81
CA GLU A 197 -9.52 -9.95 -14.40
C GLU A 197 -8.05 -9.64 -14.16
N ILE A 198 -7.45 -9.03 -15.18
CA ILE A 198 -6.02 -8.72 -15.19
C ILE A 198 -5.82 -7.25 -14.85
N LEU A 199 -5.09 -7.00 -13.76
CA LEU A 199 -4.65 -5.67 -13.40
C LEU A 199 -3.43 -5.28 -14.25
N ASN A 200 -3.62 -4.35 -15.20
CA ASN A 200 -2.49 -3.69 -15.86
C ASN A 200 -1.77 -2.81 -14.82
N ILE A 201 -0.44 -2.89 -14.74
CA ILE A 201 0.39 -2.10 -13.82
C ILE A 201 1.47 -1.25 -14.51
N ASP A 202 1.41 -1.08 -15.83
CA ASP A 202 2.48 -0.46 -16.66
C ASP A 202 2.89 0.94 -16.20
N LYS A 203 1.95 1.74 -15.69
CA LYS A 203 2.25 3.06 -15.12
C LYS A 203 2.70 2.99 -13.66
N ILE A 204 2.17 2.04 -12.89
CA ILE A 204 2.49 1.86 -11.47
C ILE A 204 3.96 1.47 -11.32
N VAL A 205 4.45 0.54 -12.14
CA VAL A 205 5.85 0.08 -12.09
C VAL A 205 6.87 1.18 -12.41
N GLN A 206 6.43 2.29 -13.01
CA GLN A 206 7.30 3.43 -13.31
C GLN A 206 7.50 4.38 -12.11
N LEU A 207 6.65 4.28 -11.09
CA LEU A 207 6.71 5.13 -9.90
C LEU A 207 7.99 4.89 -9.09
N GLU A 208 8.53 5.95 -8.50
CA GLU A 208 9.63 5.85 -7.53
C GLU A 208 9.24 4.99 -6.32
N GLN A 209 7.98 5.11 -5.88
CA GLN A 209 7.41 4.30 -4.80
C GLN A 209 7.49 2.81 -5.10
N TRP A 210 7.15 2.40 -6.33
CA TRP A 210 7.26 1.01 -6.75
C TRP A 210 8.72 0.56 -6.75
N LYS A 211 9.61 1.35 -7.37
CA LYS A 211 11.04 1.04 -7.54
C LYS A 211 11.84 0.99 -6.24
N GLN A 212 11.40 1.71 -5.20
CA GLN A 212 12.05 1.75 -3.88
C GLN A 212 11.38 0.86 -2.83
N GLY A 213 10.14 0.43 -3.08
CA GLY A 213 9.41 -0.46 -2.18
C GLY A 213 10.18 -1.75 -1.90
N LYS A 214 10.10 -2.22 -0.65
CA LYS A 214 10.83 -3.42 -0.19
C LYS A 214 9.99 -4.68 -0.26
N ILE A 215 8.68 -4.55 -0.04
CA ILE A 215 7.76 -5.67 0.07
C ILE A 215 6.54 -5.42 -0.81
N LEU A 216 6.15 -6.43 -1.59
CA LEU A 216 4.96 -6.40 -2.43
C LEU A 216 3.95 -7.49 -2.03
N TYR A 217 2.69 -7.11 -1.83
CA TYR A 217 1.60 -8.06 -1.64
C TYR A 217 0.48 -7.82 -2.64
N THR A 218 0.36 -8.68 -3.65
CA THR A 218 -0.78 -8.68 -4.59
C THR A 218 -1.35 -10.10 -4.81
N PRO A 219 -1.67 -10.85 -3.73
CA PRO A 219 -2.03 -12.28 -3.84
C PRO A 219 -3.38 -12.53 -4.52
N GLU A 220 -4.23 -11.51 -4.58
CA GLU A 220 -5.61 -11.55 -5.08
C GLU A 220 -5.72 -11.05 -6.53
N HIS A 221 -4.61 -10.56 -7.11
CA HIS A 221 -4.55 -10.00 -8.47
C HIS A 221 -3.73 -10.87 -9.40
N ILE A 222 -4.23 -10.98 -10.64
CA ILE A 222 -3.41 -11.36 -11.80
C ILE A 222 -2.87 -10.08 -12.41
N VAL A 223 -1.54 -9.94 -12.54
CA VAL A 223 -0.93 -8.75 -13.12
C VAL A 223 -0.49 -8.99 -14.56
N ALA A 224 -0.67 -7.97 -15.41
CA ALA A 224 -0.04 -7.91 -16.73
C ALA A 224 1.23 -7.07 -16.63
N SER A 225 2.39 -7.73 -16.48
CA SER A 225 3.70 -7.09 -16.55
C SER A 225 4.83 -8.10 -16.72
N SER A 226 6.03 -7.60 -17.02
CA SER A 226 7.26 -8.39 -17.04
C SER A 226 7.72 -8.70 -15.60
N THR A 227 8.24 -9.91 -15.36
CA THR A 227 8.78 -10.30 -14.04
C THR A 227 9.98 -9.44 -13.63
N GLU A 228 10.64 -8.76 -14.58
CA GLU A 228 11.77 -7.87 -14.31
C GLU A 228 11.44 -6.74 -13.33
N TYR A 229 10.19 -6.24 -13.35
CA TYR A 229 9.71 -5.15 -12.50
C TYR A 229 9.55 -5.52 -11.03
N PHE A 230 9.79 -6.79 -10.68
CA PHE A 230 9.63 -7.33 -9.34
C PHE A 230 10.95 -7.76 -8.70
N THR A 231 12.05 -7.69 -9.47
CA THR A 231 13.36 -8.19 -9.05
C THR A 231 13.90 -7.46 -7.82
N HIS A 232 13.62 -6.16 -7.63
CA HIS A 232 14.16 -5.38 -6.51
C HIS A 232 13.48 -5.65 -5.16
N PHE A 233 12.32 -6.31 -5.13
CA PHE A 233 11.61 -6.58 -3.88
C PHE A 233 12.34 -7.62 -3.03
N SER A 234 12.47 -7.33 -1.74
CA SER A 234 13.03 -8.27 -0.76
C SER A 234 12.06 -9.40 -0.43
N LYS A 235 10.76 -9.06 -0.38
CA LYS A 235 9.67 -10.01 -0.19
C LYS A 235 8.56 -9.75 -1.17
N GLY A 236 7.89 -10.80 -1.65
CA GLY A 236 6.61 -10.55 -2.29
C GLY A 236 5.81 -11.75 -2.74
N ILE A 237 4.56 -11.48 -3.09
CA ILE A 237 3.63 -12.42 -3.70
C ILE A 237 2.92 -11.74 -4.85
N VAL A 238 2.99 -12.34 -6.03
CA VAL A 238 2.41 -11.84 -7.28
C VAL A 238 1.78 -13.00 -8.03
N SER A 239 0.67 -12.76 -8.72
CA SER A 239 0.05 -13.76 -9.60
C SER A 239 0.10 -13.31 -11.05
N PHE A 240 0.39 -14.23 -11.97
CA PHE A 240 0.41 -13.97 -13.41
C PHE A 240 -0.55 -14.92 -14.14
N LEU A 241 -1.05 -14.50 -15.29
CA LEU A 241 -1.84 -15.38 -16.15
C LEU A 241 -0.97 -16.48 -16.74
N SER A 242 0.22 -16.08 -17.23
CA SER A 242 1.22 -16.97 -17.78
C SER A 242 2.61 -16.52 -17.33
N VAL A 243 3.50 -17.48 -17.10
CA VAL A 243 4.91 -17.24 -16.77
C VAL A 243 5.77 -18.10 -17.70
N SER A 244 6.83 -17.51 -18.25
CA SER A 244 7.82 -18.23 -19.06
C SER A 244 9.04 -18.63 -18.24
N VAL A 245 9.82 -19.58 -18.75
CA VAL A 245 11.12 -19.98 -18.18
C VAL A 245 12.05 -18.78 -18.06
N GLU A 246 12.13 -17.90 -19.06
CA GLU A 246 12.94 -16.67 -19.01
C GLU A 246 12.50 -15.75 -17.87
N GLY A 247 11.19 -15.61 -17.66
CA GLY A 247 10.63 -14.80 -16.57
C GLY A 247 11.09 -15.27 -15.18
N VAL A 248 11.16 -16.59 -14.98
CA VAL A 248 11.68 -17.22 -13.75
C VAL A 248 13.20 -17.05 -13.63
N ILE A 249 13.92 -17.18 -14.75
CA ILE A 249 15.39 -17.03 -14.78
C ILE A 249 15.81 -15.60 -14.44
N LEU A 250 15.09 -14.58 -14.93
CA LEU A 250 15.39 -13.17 -14.62
C LEU A 250 15.37 -12.89 -13.11
N LEU A 251 14.52 -13.59 -12.37
CA LEU A 251 14.44 -13.47 -10.92
C LEU A 251 15.57 -14.23 -10.21
N LYS A 252 16.03 -15.35 -10.79
CA LYS A 252 17.15 -16.15 -10.28
C LYS A 252 18.53 -15.53 -10.57
N GLU A 253 18.91 -15.36 -11.83
CA GLU A 253 20.30 -15.44 -12.30
C GLU A 253 21.06 -14.13 -12.46
N VAL A 254 22.36 -14.18 -12.12
CA VAL A 254 23.47 -13.49 -12.80
C VAL A 254 24.04 -14.38 -13.89
N SER A 255 23.63 -14.19 -15.15
CA SER A 255 24.27 -14.85 -16.28
C SER A 255 25.34 -13.94 -16.94
N PRO A 256 26.60 -14.38 -17.04
CA PRO A 256 27.65 -13.68 -17.81
C PRO A 256 27.38 -13.64 -19.33
N VAL A 257 26.54 -14.54 -19.85
CA VAL A 257 26.27 -14.69 -21.29
C VAL A 257 25.43 -13.53 -21.83
N LEU A 258 24.56 -12.94 -21.00
CA LEU A 258 23.74 -11.78 -21.36
C LEU A 258 24.49 -10.44 -21.33
N ARG A 259 25.76 -10.40 -20.85
CA ARG A 259 26.59 -9.17 -20.86
C ARG A 259 26.91 -8.64 -22.26
N ARG A 260 26.77 -9.45 -23.31
CA ARG A 260 27.10 -9.02 -24.70
C ARG A 260 26.02 -8.17 -25.35
N GLN A 261 24.79 -8.18 -24.84
CA GLN A 261 23.76 -7.24 -25.28
C GLN A 261 23.73 -6.03 -24.33
N LYS A 262 24.28 -4.90 -24.77
CA LYS A 262 24.38 -3.63 -24.00
C LYS A 262 23.04 -3.06 -23.48
N ARG A 263 21.90 -3.71 -23.71
CA ARG A 263 20.57 -3.33 -23.18
C ARG A 263 20.19 -4.04 -21.87
N PHE A 264 20.87 -5.11 -21.46
CA PHE A 264 20.49 -5.94 -20.29
C PHE A 264 21.48 -5.88 -19.11
N ALA A 265 22.36 -4.87 -19.07
CA ALA A 265 23.39 -4.73 -18.04
C ALA A 265 22.90 -4.06 -16.74
N ARG A 266 21.72 -4.43 -16.23
CA ARG A 266 21.25 -3.98 -14.91
C ARG A 266 20.66 -5.13 -14.10
N SER A 267 21.53 -5.67 -13.27
CA SER A 267 21.26 -6.25 -11.95
C SER A 267 20.23 -7.37 -11.86
N CYS A 268 20.78 -8.56 -11.68
CA CYS A 268 20.12 -9.73 -11.11
C CYS A 268 19.90 -9.49 -9.62
N ALA A 269 18.80 -9.98 -9.04
CA ALA A 269 18.40 -9.55 -7.70
C ALA A 269 18.39 -10.63 -6.62
N PHE A 270 17.79 -11.81 -6.78
CA PHE A 270 17.53 -12.64 -5.58
C PHE A 270 18.74 -13.40 -5.04
N LEU A 271 19.65 -13.90 -5.89
CA LEU A 271 20.88 -14.55 -5.43
C LEU A 271 21.92 -13.55 -4.89
N SER A 272 21.99 -12.36 -5.48
CA SER A 272 23.00 -11.33 -5.21
C SER A 272 22.58 -10.29 -4.17
N SER A 273 21.27 -10.01 -4.02
CA SER A 273 20.77 -8.98 -3.12
C SER A 273 20.91 -9.43 -1.67
N SER A 274 21.69 -8.75 -0.83
CA SER A 274 21.76 -9.08 0.60
C SER A 274 20.44 -8.90 1.34
N SER A 275 19.50 -8.11 0.81
CA SER A 275 18.21 -7.84 1.46
C SER A 275 17.10 -8.82 1.11
N PHE A 276 17.24 -9.62 0.05
CA PHE A 276 16.21 -10.57 -0.36
C PHE A 276 15.94 -11.67 0.68
N ASP A 277 14.67 -12.06 0.82
CA ASP A 277 14.21 -13.07 1.77
C ASP A 277 13.36 -14.13 1.06
N ASN A 278 12.16 -13.79 0.56
CA ASN A 278 11.30 -14.76 -0.11
C ASN A 278 10.37 -14.12 -1.15
N PHE A 279 10.10 -14.82 -2.24
CA PHE A 279 9.19 -14.34 -3.28
C PHE A 279 8.38 -15.48 -3.87
N GLN A 280 7.08 -15.27 -4.03
CA GLN A 280 6.13 -16.23 -4.58
C GLN A 280 5.52 -15.70 -5.86
N ILE A 281 5.60 -16.51 -6.91
CA ILE A 281 4.92 -16.32 -8.17
C ILE A 281 3.80 -17.35 -8.25
N LYS A 282 2.56 -16.90 -8.23
CA LYS A 282 1.41 -17.70 -8.63
C LYS A 282 1.24 -17.62 -10.14
N TYR A 283 0.83 -18.70 -10.79
CA TYR A 283 0.53 -18.69 -12.22
C TYR A 283 -0.66 -19.58 -12.55
N GLN A 284 -1.40 -19.23 -13.61
CA GLN A 284 -2.42 -20.12 -14.19
C GLN A 284 -1.84 -21.02 -15.29
N ARG A 285 -0.86 -20.50 -16.05
CA ARG A 285 -0.14 -21.22 -17.11
C ARG A 285 1.36 -21.04 -16.94
N PHE A 286 2.13 -22.09 -17.21
CA PHE A 286 3.59 -22.05 -17.26
C PHE A 286 4.01 -22.48 -18.65
N GLU A 287 4.60 -21.57 -19.42
CA GLU A 287 5.08 -21.82 -20.77
C GLU A 287 6.41 -22.57 -20.73
N GLU A 288 6.48 -23.69 -21.46
CA GLU A 288 7.72 -24.49 -21.62
C GLU A 288 8.32 -24.95 -20.28
N LYS A 289 7.45 -25.30 -19.32
CA LYS A 289 7.81 -25.71 -17.95
C LYS A 289 8.87 -26.82 -17.92
N GLU A 290 8.88 -27.69 -18.91
CA GLU A 290 9.80 -28.81 -19.06
C GLU A 290 11.25 -28.32 -19.19
N LEU A 291 11.47 -27.20 -19.89
CA LEU A 291 12.79 -26.61 -20.15
C LEU A 291 13.42 -26.00 -18.88
N LEU A 292 12.66 -25.80 -17.81
CA LEU A 292 13.21 -25.28 -16.56
C LEU A 292 14.32 -26.19 -16.01
N SER A 293 14.23 -27.51 -16.23
CA SER A 293 15.25 -28.47 -15.79
C SER A 293 16.53 -28.34 -16.62
N ASP A 294 16.42 -27.94 -17.89
CA ASP A 294 17.57 -27.72 -18.77
C ASP A 294 18.40 -26.52 -18.33
N VAL A 295 17.76 -25.55 -17.67
CA VAL A 295 18.41 -24.31 -17.20
C VAL A 295 18.82 -24.39 -15.72
N LEU A 296 17.98 -24.97 -14.86
CA LEU A 296 18.25 -25.08 -13.42
C LEU A 296 19.08 -26.31 -13.05
N GLY A 297 19.24 -27.26 -13.98
CA GLY A 297 19.74 -28.59 -13.71
C GLY A 297 18.65 -29.51 -13.15
N LEU A 298 19.04 -30.73 -12.78
CA LEU A 298 18.11 -31.70 -12.20
C LEU A 298 17.63 -31.24 -10.81
N PRO A 299 16.33 -31.43 -10.50
CA PRO A 299 15.81 -31.14 -9.17
C PRO A 299 16.50 -32.01 -8.11
N SER A 300 16.65 -31.44 -6.92
CA SER A 300 17.29 -32.08 -5.77
C SER A 300 16.43 -33.18 -5.15
N ASN A 301 15.12 -33.15 -5.36
CA ASN A 301 14.18 -34.20 -4.95
C ASN A 301 13.81 -35.07 -6.16
N GLN A 302 13.86 -36.40 -6.00
CA GLN A 302 13.53 -37.36 -7.06
C GLN A 302 12.17 -38.06 -6.86
N GLU A 303 11.48 -37.86 -5.72
CA GLU A 303 10.36 -38.72 -5.29
C GLU A 303 9.00 -38.02 -5.10
N GLU A 304 8.89 -36.69 -5.20
CA GLU A 304 7.61 -35.97 -5.12
C GLU A 304 7.13 -35.55 -6.50
N ASN A 305 6.12 -36.25 -7.06
CA ASN A 305 5.65 -36.03 -8.44
C ASN A 305 5.14 -34.60 -8.73
N ASP A 306 4.60 -33.90 -7.72
CA ASP A 306 3.96 -32.59 -7.90
C ASP A 306 4.82 -31.39 -7.45
N LYS A 307 6.02 -31.65 -6.93
CA LYS A 307 6.90 -30.62 -6.37
C LYS A 307 8.33 -30.85 -6.83
N LYS A 308 8.93 -29.86 -7.48
CA LYS A 308 10.35 -29.88 -7.86
C LYS A 308 11.11 -28.83 -7.08
N GLU A 309 12.24 -29.22 -6.51
CA GLU A 309 13.08 -28.33 -5.70
C GLU A 309 14.48 -28.19 -6.30
N TRP A 310 15.01 -26.98 -6.33
CA TRP A 310 16.40 -26.70 -6.71
C TRP A 310 17.09 -25.90 -5.62
N ILE A 311 18.36 -26.22 -5.37
CA ILE A 311 19.22 -25.51 -4.43
C ILE A 311 20.34 -24.85 -5.22
N VAL A 312 20.38 -23.51 -5.19
CA VAL A 312 21.41 -22.71 -5.86
C VAL A 312 22.26 -22.03 -4.81
N LYS A 313 23.51 -22.44 -4.67
CA LYS A 313 24.44 -21.89 -3.67
C LYS A 313 24.98 -20.52 -4.12
N ASN A 314 25.13 -19.60 -3.17
CA ASN A 314 25.85 -18.35 -3.40
C ASN A 314 27.37 -18.58 -3.37
N SER A 315 28.12 -17.71 -4.05
CA SER A 315 29.59 -17.67 -4.09
C SER A 315 30.28 -17.69 -2.72
N SER A 316 29.65 -17.14 -1.68
CA SER A 316 30.17 -17.15 -0.30
C SER A 316 29.91 -18.46 0.45
N ASN A 317 29.10 -19.38 -0.08
CA ASN A 317 28.59 -20.58 0.60
C ASN A 317 27.91 -20.36 1.96
N THR A 318 27.60 -19.12 2.34
CA THR A 318 26.94 -18.79 3.64
C THR A 318 25.42 -18.84 3.56
N SER A 319 24.86 -18.75 2.36
CA SER A 319 23.43 -18.86 2.08
C SER A 319 23.19 -19.48 0.70
N PHE A 320 21.98 -20.02 0.52
CA PHE A 320 21.54 -20.57 -0.75
C PHE A 320 20.13 -20.09 -1.08
N LEU A 321 19.82 -20.05 -2.38
CA LEU A 321 18.49 -19.82 -2.88
C LEU A 321 17.83 -21.17 -3.15
N LYS A 322 16.73 -21.44 -2.45
CA LYS A 322 15.85 -22.56 -2.72
C LYS A 322 14.76 -22.12 -3.69
N ILE A 323 14.61 -22.83 -4.80
CA ILE A 323 13.54 -22.63 -5.77
C ILE A 323 12.61 -23.83 -5.68
N ILE A 324 11.32 -23.62 -5.44
CA ILE A 324 10.31 -24.69 -5.36
C ILE A 324 9.25 -24.42 -6.41
N LEU A 325 9.04 -25.38 -7.31
CA LEU A 325 7.99 -25.37 -8.32
C LEU A 325 6.89 -26.35 -7.90
N THR A 326 5.65 -25.90 -7.91
CA THR A 326 4.46 -26.73 -7.68
C THR A 326 3.61 -26.81 -8.96
N SER A 327 2.34 -27.20 -8.84
CA SER A 327 1.38 -27.11 -9.94
C SER A 327 0.98 -25.66 -10.25
N SER A 328 0.93 -24.79 -9.25
CA SER A 328 0.38 -23.41 -9.34
C SER A 328 1.36 -22.29 -8.96
N ASP A 329 2.55 -22.62 -8.43
CA ASP A 329 3.44 -21.65 -7.83
C ASP A 329 4.92 -21.90 -8.11
N VAL A 330 5.69 -20.82 -8.17
CA VAL A 330 7.15 -20.83 -7.99
C VAL A 330 7.51 -20.04 -6.74
N TYR A 331 8.15 -20.69 -5.79
CA TYR A 331 8.69 -20.06 -4.59
C TYR A 331 10.20 -19.88 -4.73
N PHE A 332 10.68 -18.71 -4.35
CA PHE A 332 12.09 -18.38 -4.17
C PHE A 332 12.28 -18.08 -2.69
N MET A 333 13.20 -18.78 -2.04
CA MET A 333 13.46 -18.59 -0.60
C MET A 333 14.95 -18.55 -0.35
N ARG A 334 15.38 -17.55 0.40
CA ARG A 334 16.72 -17.54 0.97
C ARG A 334 16.78 -18.44 2.19
N CYS A 335 17.75 -19.33 2.19
CA CYS A 335 18.04 -20.17 3.33
C CYS A 335 19.49 -19.94 3.79
N SER A 336 19.70 -20.02 5.10
CA SER A 336 21.03 -20.03 5.71
C SER A 336 21.45 -21.49 5.88
N ASN A 337 22.76 -21.76 5.83
CA ASN A 337 23.28 -23.11 6.11
C ASN A 337 23.04 -23.55 7.56
#